data_AF-A0A958EL84-F1
#
_entry.id   AF-A0A958EL84-F1
#
_cell.length_a   1.000
_cell.length_b   1.000
_cell.length_c   1.000
_cell.angle_alpha   90.00
_cell.angle_beta   90.00
_cell.angle_gamma   90.00
#
_symmetry.space_group_name_H-M   'P 1'
#
loop_
_entity.id
_entity.type
_entity.pdbx_description
1 polymer ?
#
loop_
_entity_poly.entity_id
_entity_poly.type
_entity_poly.pdbx_seq_one_letter_code
_entity_poly.pdbx_strand_id
1 'polypeptide(L)'
;VQVIETFEASNFVKSIETNLARVYKVVQMNRPYLDYYKNNVIHLFLQISFISSILNAHEGDRLSVADLNTEIDSLKSLFANEFIFADQFWNEKTYNEALRYLSVVREIKINDNQIELSKRHHVWIDINRYTITNFFEAYYSFFDYILNQMSNNEKLSEKDLLKEVLKYAWDLFEISIIQKPESISKDIYRNVLKYAIENELMIMSEKEYLLNMHKLEEAKLIRKKLFEYIHS
;
A
#
# COMPACT_ATOMS: atom_id res chain seq x y z
N VAL A 1 16.05 -21.61 -7.93
CA VAL A 1 17.16 -22.08 -7.07
C VAL A 1 18.34 -21.12 -7.15
N GLN A 2 18.88 -20.78 -8.33
CA GLN A 2 20.00 -19.82 -8.48
C GLN A 2 19.78 -18.41 -7.92
N VAL A 3 18.55 -17.88 -7.94
CA VAL A 3 18.29 -16.48 -7.54
C VAL A 3 18.51 -16.29 -6.03
N ILE A 4 17.91 -17.12 -5.18
CA ILE A 4 18.06 -17.03 -3.71
C ILE A 4 19.51 -17.25 -3.28
N GLU A 5 20.21 -18.19 -3.91
CA GLU A 5 21.64 -18.43 -3.67
C GLU A 5 22.50 -17.20 -4.03
N THR A 6 22.12 -16.47 -5.09
CA THR A 6 22.78 -15.22 -5.49
C THR A 6 22.53 -14.10 -4.48
N PHE A 7 21.29 -13.96 -3.97
CA PHE A 7 20.96 -13.00 -2.91
C PHE A 7 21.65 -13.33 -1.58
N GLU A 8 21.82 -14.62 -1.27
CA GLU A 8 22.57 -15.08 -0.10
C GLU A 8 24.07 -14.81 -0.26
N ALA A 9 24.66 -15.15 -1.42
CA ALA A 9 26.07 -14.86 -1.73
C ALA A 9 26.37 -13.35 -1.73
N SER A 10 25.40 -12.53 -2.11
CA SER A 10 25.49 -11.06 -2.09
C SER A 10 25.08 -10.44 -0.74
N ASN A 11 24.86 -11.25 0.29
CA ASN A 11 24.51 -10.84 1.67
C ASN A 11 23.20 -10.03 1.79
N PHE A 12 22.32 -10.06 0.79
CA PHE A 12 20.99 -9.44 0.88
C PHE A 12 20.02 -10.25 1.75
N VAL A 13 20.22 -11.57 1.79
CA VAL A 13 19.39 -12.51 2.53
C VAL A 13 20.30 -13.44 3.32
N LYS A 14 19.90 -13.80 4.54
CA LYS A 14 20.53 -14.84 5.35
C LYS A 14 19.62 -16.04 5.43
N SER A 15 20.14 -17.23 5.22
CA SER A 15 19.42 -18.44 5.57
C SER A 15 19.61 -18.78 7.05
N ILE A 16 18.55 -19.33 7.63
CA ILE A 16 18.50 -19.89 8.97
C ILE A 16 18.02 -21.31 8.79
N GLU A 17 18.86 -22.26 9.16
CA GLU A 17 18.49 -23.66 9.16
C GLU A 17 17.68 -23.96 10.43
N THR A 18 16.45 -24.44 10.26
CA THR A 18 15.64 -24.94 11.37
C THR A 18 15.51 -26.46 11.25
N ASN A 19 15.04 -27.10 12.31
CA ASN A 19 14.70 -28.52 12.32
C ASN A 19 13.59 -28.92 11.32
N LEU A 20 12.86 -27.95 10.75
CA LEU A 20 11.75 -28.20 9.83
C LEU A 20 12.06 -27.74 8.39
N ALA A 21 12.75 -26.62 8.24
CA ALA A 21 13.03 -26.02 6.93
C ALA A 21 14.19 -25.02 6.98
N ARG A 22 14.75 -24.71 5.80
CA ARG A 22 15.63 -23.56 5.60
C ARG A 22 14.78 -22.31 5.39
N VAL A 23 14.85 -21.36 6.31
CA VAL A 23 14.11 -20.10 6.28
C VAL A 23 15.04 -18.99 5.85
N TYR A 24 14.59 -18.12 4.96
CA TYR A 24 15.38 -17.00 4.45
C TYR A 24 14.87 -15.68 5.04
N LYS A 25 15.78 -14.86 5.57
CA LYS A 25 15.47 -13.55 6.15
C LYS A 25 16.29 -12.46 5.47
N VAL A 26 15.64 -11.39 5.04
CA VAL A 26 16.30 -10.20 4.49
C VAL A 26 17.18 -9.55 5.57
N VAL A 27 18.41 -9.19 5.21
CA VAL A 27 19.32 -8.46 6.10
C VAL A 27 18.84 -7.02 6.24
N GLN A 28 18.57 -6.57 7.48
CA GLN A 28 17.95 -5.27 7.76
C GLN A 28 18.69 -4.09 7.11
N MET A 29 20.03 -4.07 7.19
CA MET A 29 20.84 -2.99 6.60
C MET A 29 20.74 -2.92 5.06
N ASN A 30 20.33 -4.02 4.42
CA ASN A 30 20.23 -4.12 2.97
C ASN A 30 18.81 -3.91 2.45
N ARG A 31 17.81 -3.75 3.34
CA ARG A 31 16.43 -3.45 2.95
C ARG A 31 16.32 -2.19 2.08
N PRO A 32 16.94 -1.05 2.42
CA PRO A 32 16.82 0.16 1.59
C PRO A 32 17.30 -0.05 0.15
N TYR A 33 18.34 -0.87 -0.06
CA TYR A 33 18.83 -1.20 -1.41
C TYR A 33 17.86 -2.10 -2.16
N LEU A 34 17.27 -3.09 -1.49
CA LEU A 34 16.25 -3.94 -2.09
C LEU A 34 14.97 -3.15 -2.42
N ASP A 35 14.61 -2.20 -1.57
CA ASP A 35 13.49 -1.29 -1.82
C ASP A 35 13.75 -0.38 -3.01
N TYR A 36 14.98 0.10 -3.18
CA TYR A 36 15.39 0.82 -4.38
C TYR A 36 15.21 -0.03 -5.65
N TYR A 37 15.64 -1.28 -5.65
CA TYR A 37 15.43 -2.18 -6.80
C TYR A 37 13.96 -2.53 -7.02
N LYS A 38 13.21 -2.75 -5.94
CA LYS A 38 11.77 -2.95 -5.97
C LYS A 38 11.10 -1.76 -6.66
N ASN A 39 11.43 -0.53 -6.27
CA ASN A 39 10.85 0.69 -6.83
C ASN A 39 11.11 0.84 -8.34
N ASN A 40 12.23 0.32 -8.85
CA ASN A 40 12.51 0.34 -10.30
C ASN A 40 11.64 -0.64 -11.11
N VAL A 41 11.17 -1.73 -10.50
CA VAL A 41 10.34 -2.75 -11.17
C VAL A 41 8.88 -2.72 -10.72
N ILE A 42 8.54 -1.93 -9.70
CA ILE A 42 7.22 -1.93 -9.06
C ILE A 42 6.11 -1.63 -10.06
N HIS A 43 6.38 -0.77 -11.05
CA HIS A 43 5.43 -0.40 -12.10
C HIS A 43 5.00 -1.60 -12.96
N LEU A 44 5.82 -2.65 -13.07
CA LEU A 44 5.45 -3.88 -13.77
C LEU A 44 4.43 -4.73 -13.00
N PHE A 45 4.35 -4.55 -11.69
CA PHE A 45 3.48 -5.31 -10.79
C PHE A 45 2.31 -4.49 -10.26
N LEU A 46 2.33 -3.17 -10.44
CA LEU A 46 1.43 -2.25 -9.77
C LEU A 46 -0.05 -2.57 -10.01
N GLN A 47 -0.42 -2.97 -11.24
CA GLN A 47 -1.80 -3.34 -11.56
C GLN A 47 -2.28 -4.58 -10.82
N ILE A 48 -1.50 -5.67 -10.88
CA ILE A 48 -1.87 -6.92 -10.21
C ILE A 48 -1.80 -6.75 -8.69
N SER A 49 -0.92 -5.88 -8.19
CA SER A 49 -0.90 -5.47 -6.78
C SER A 49 -2.16 -4.73 -6.37
N PHE A 50 -2.63 -3.75 -7.17
CA PHE A 50 -3.89 -3.04 -6.90
C PHE A 50 -5.07 -4.01 -6.89
N ILE A 51 -5.20 -4.83 -7.93
CA ILE A 51 -6.26 -5.85 -8.04
C ILE A 51 -6.21 -6.81 -6.86
N SER A 52 -5.02 -7.29 -6.48
CA SER A 52 -4.87 -8.21 -5.34
C SER A 52 -5.25 -7.56 -4.01
N SER A 53 -4.86 -6.30 -3.79
CA SER A 53 -5.27 -5.54 -2.60
C SER A 53 -6.78 -5.33 -2.53
N ILE A 54 -7.42 -4.98 -3.65
CA ILE A 54 -8.88 -4.81 -3.74
C ILE A 54 -9.58 -6.14 -3.44
N LEU A 55 -9.20 -7.21 -4.13
CA LEU A 55 -9.80 -8.53 -3.93
C LEU A 55 -9.68 -9.02 -2.49
N ASN A 56 -8.53 -8.77 -1.85
CA ASN A 56 -8.31 -9.14 -0.46
C ASN A 56 -9.19 -8.33 0.50
N ALA A 57 -9.32 -7.01 0.26
CA ALA A 57 -10.17 -6.13 1.07
C ALA A 57 -11.68 -6.46 0.97
N HIS A 58 -12.10 -7.17 -0.06
CA HIS A 58 -13.49 -7.63 -0.25
C HIS A 58 -13.80 -9.00 0.41
N GLU A 59 -12.91 -9.56 1.24
CA GLU A 59 -13.12 -10.71 2.16
C GLU A 59 -13.99 -11.90 1.66
N GLY A 60 -13.89 -12.22 0.36
CA GLY A 60 -14.61 -13.36 -0.22
C GLY A 60 -16.05 -13.09 -0.67
N ASP A 61 -16.50 -11.84 -0.60
CA ASP A 61 -17.69 -11.40 -1.32
C ASP A 61 -17.43 -11.39 -2.83
N ARG A 62 -18.53 -11.49 -3.60
CA ARG A 62 -18.46 -11.37 -5.05
C ARG A 62 -18.23 -9.91 -5.42
N LEU A 63 -17.11 -9.64 -6.08
CA LEU A 63 -16.77 -8.31 -6.59
C LEU A 63 -17.15 -8.22 -8.07
N SER A 64 -17.95 -7.22 -8.45
CA SER A 64 -18.23 -7.00 -9.87
C SER A 64 -17.02 -6.38 -10.58
N VAL A 65 -16.85 -6.65 -11.88
CA VAL A 65 -15.79 -6.00 -12.69
C VAL A 65 -15.94 -4.47 -12.68
N ALA A 66 -17.17 -3.95 -12.59
CA ALA A 66 -17.42 -2.51 -12.53
C ALA A 66 -16.94 -1.90 -11.20
N ASP A 67 -17.19 -2.59 -10.08
CA ASP A 67 -16.71 -2.16 -8.77
C ASP A 67 -15.19 -2.24 -8.70
N LEU A 68 -14.58 -3.30 -9.25
CA LEU A 68 -13.13 -3.40 -9.36
C LEU A 68 -12.52 -2.20 -10.11
N ASN A 69 -13.09 -1.82 -11.25
CA ASN A 69 -12.59 -0.67 -12.02
C ASN A 69 -12.71 0.64 -11.22
N THR A 70 -13.82 0.83 -10.53
CA THR A 70 -14.06 2.01 -9.66
C THR A 70 -13.05 2.08 -8.52
N GLU A 71 -12.75 0.93 -7.91
CA GLU A 71 -11.74 0.80 -6.87
C GLU A 71 -10.32 1.06 -7.39
N ILE A 72 -9.98 0.55 -8.58
CA ILE A 72 -8.70 0.83 -9.25
C ILE A 72 -8.54 2.34 -9.50
N ASP A 73 -9.56 3.02 -10.01
CA ASP A 73 -9.50 4.46 -10.26
C ASP A 73 -9.38 5.26 -8.96
N SER A 74 -10.04 4.80 -7.89
CA SER A 74 -9.87 5.38 -6.55
C SER A 74 -8.43 5.25 -6.06
N LEU A 75 -7.80 4.09 -6.22
CA LEU A 75 -6.39 3.88 -5.85
C LEU A 75 -5.42 4.67 -6.72
N LYS A 76 -5.70 4.80 -8.02
CA LYS A 76 -4.92 5.65 -8.93
C LYS A 76 -4.94 7.10 -8.48
N SER A 77 -6.12 7.60 -8.09
CA SER A 77 -6.26 8.96 -7.55
C SER A 77 -5.49 9.11 -6.24
N LEU A 78 -5.64 8.15 -5.32
CA LEU A 78 -4.97 8.17 -4.01
C LEU A 78 -3.44 8.20 -4.12
N PHE A 79 -2.88 7.42 -5.05
CA PHE A 79 -1.43 7.26 -5.23
C PHE A 79 -0.88 8.03 -6.44
N ALA A 80 -1.58 9.05 -6.94
CA ALA A 80 -1.14 9.87 -8.08
C ALA A 80 0.20 10.59 -7.84
N ASN A 81 0.55 10.82 -6.57
CA ASN A 81 1.83 11.40 -6.17
C ASN A 81 2.95 10.37 -5.98
N GLU A 82 2.63 9.06 -6.00
CA GLU A 82 3.61 7.97 -5.88
C GLU A 82 3.99 7.38 -7.24
N PHE A 83 3.01 7.26 -8.14
CA PHE A 83 3.16 6.51 -9.37
C PHE A 83 2.65 7.26 -10.59
N ILE A 84 3.20 6.89 -11.74
CA ILE A 84 2.73 7.36 -13.05
C ILE A 84 1.79 6.32 -13.65
N PHE A 85 0.55 6.72 -13.87
CA PHE A 85 -0.50 5.88 -14.44
C PHE A 85 -0.71 6.22 -15.92
N ALA A 86 0.08 5.63 -16.82
CA ALA A 86 -0.09 5.84 -18.26
C ALA A 86 -1.26 5.00 -18.80
N ASP A 87 -2.20 5.61 -19.52
CA ASP A 87 -3.43 4.97 -20.02
C ASP A 87 -3.18 3.70 -20.86
N GLN A 88 -2.06 3.66 -21.60
CA GLN A 88 -1.65 2.50 -22.37
C GLN A 88 -1.41 1.25 -21.51
N PHE A 89 -1.08 1.44 -20.23
CA PHE A 89 -0.86 0.38 -19.25
C PHE A 89 -1.99 0.27 -18.23
N TRP A 90 -2.96 1.19 -18.17
CA TRP A 90 -4.04 1.18 -17.16
C TRP A 90 -5.40 1.19 -17.85
N ASN A 91 -5.71 0.08 -18.52
CA ASN A 91 -6.94 -0.11 -19.26
C ASN A 91 -7.53 -1.50 -19.04
N GLU A 92 -8.76 -1.68 -19.50
CA GLU A 92 -9.55 -2.91 -19.35
C GLU A 92 -8.80 -4.16 -19.84
N LYS A 93 -8.05 -4.07 -20.95
CA LYS A 93 -7.27 -5.20 -21.47
C LYS A 93 -6.22 -5.67 -20.46
N THR A 94 -5.45 -4.74 -19.90
CA THR A 94 -4.41 -5.06 -18.91
C THR A 94 -5.00 -5.58 -17.58
N TYR A 95 -6.15 -5.07 -17.16
CA TYR A 95 -6.85 -5.60 -15.97
C TYR A 95 -7.34 -7.03 -16.21
N ASN A 96 -7.91 -7.29 -17.39
CA ASN A 96 -8.34 -8.63 -17.80
C ASN A 96 -7.17 -9.61 -17.90
N GLU A 97 -5.98 -9.17 -18.32
CA GLU A 97 -4.77 -10.00 -18.31
C GLU A 97 -4.34 -10.38 -16.88
N ALA A 98 -4.36 -9.43 -15.94
CA ALA A 98 -4.08 -9.70 -14.53
C ALA A 98 -5.10 -10.65 -13.89
N LEU A 99 -6.40 -10.43 -14.13
CA LEU A 99 -7.48 -11.32 -13.68
C LEU A 99 -7.34 -12.72 -14.28
N ARG A 100 -7.03 -12.81 -15.58
CA ARG A 100 -6.77 -14.10 -16.25
C ARG A 100 -5.60 -14.82 -15.60
N TYR A 101 -4.51 -14.12 -15.30
CA TYR A 101 -3.37 -14.70 -14.59
C TYR A 101 -3.80 -15.27 -13.23
N LEU A 102 -4.49 -14.48 -12.40
CA LEU A 102 -4.99 -14.90 -11.08
C LEU A 102 -5.96 -16.10 -11.19
N SER A 103 -6.75 -16.16 -12.27
CA SER A 103 -7.61 -17.31 -12.54
C SER A 103 -6.83 -18.57 -12.94
N VAL A 104 -5.80 -18.43 -13.79
CA VAL A 104 -4.92 -19.54 -14.20
C VAL A 104 -4.18 -20.13 -13.00
N VAL A 105 -3.68 -19.29 -12.10
CA VAL A 105 -3.08 -19.76 -10.84
C VAL A 105 -4.11 -20.18 -9.80
N ARG A 106 -5.41 -20.19 -10.15
CA ARG A 106 -6.54 -20.65 -9.32
C ARG A 106 -6.77 -19.84 -8.05
N GLU A 107 -6.38 -18.57 -8.02
CA GLU A 107 -6.68 -17.67 -6.90
C GLU A 107 -8.11 -17.17 -6.96
N ILE A 108 -8.61 -16.90 -8.16
CA ILE A 108 -9.95 -16.37 -8.38
C ILE A 108 -10.75 -17.22 -9.36
N LYS A 109 -12.07 -17.07 -9.29
CA LYS A 109 -13.02 -17.52 -10.31
C LYS A 109 -13.74 -16.31 -10.87
N ILE A 110 -14.00 -16.33 -12.17
CA ILE A 110 -14.73 -15.27 -12.87
C ILE A 110 -15.96 -15.90 -13.50
N ASN A 111 -17.15 -15.49 -13.06
CA ASN A 111 -18.44 -15.96 -13.58
C ASN A 111 -19.35 -14.74 -13.78
N ASP A 112 -19.95 -14.56 -14.96
CA ASP A 112 -20.94 -13.51 -15.22
C ASP A 112 -20.53 -12.10 -14.73
N ASN A 113 -19.29 -11.69 -15.01
CA ASN A 113 -18.68 -10.43 -14.55
C ASN A 113 -18.54 -10.27 -13.03
N GLN A 114 -18.66 -11.36 -12.29
CA GLN A 114 -18.37 -11.45 -10.86
C GLN A 114 -17.04 -12.17 -10.65
N ILE A 115 -16.24 -11.60 -9.76
CA ILE A 115 -14.94 -12.12 -9.35
C ILE A 115 -15.11 -12.64 -7.93
N GLU A 116 -14.74 -13.90 -7.71
CA GLU A 116 -14.83 -14.55 -6.41
C GLU A 116 -13.46 -15.13 -6.04
N LEU A 117 -13.02 -14.88 -4.82
CA LEU A 117 -11.85 -15.55 -4.25
C LEU A 117 -12.10 -17.06 -4.13
N SER A 118 -11.13 -17.86 -4.53
CA SER A 118 -11.19 -19.31 -4.36
C SER A 118 -11.15 -19.71 -2.88
N LYS A 119 -11.79 -20.82 -2.49
CA LYS A 119 -11.83 -21.31 -1.09
C LYS A 119 -10.51 -21.97 -0.63
N ARG A 120 -9.37 -21.29 -0.81
CA ARG A 120 -8.03 -21.78 -0.44
C ARG A 120 -7.15 -20.61 -0.01
N HIS A 121 -6.01 -20.89 0.61
CA HIS A 121 -5.04 -19.85 0.93
C HIS A 121 -4.48 -19.18 -0.35
N HIS A 122 -4.35 -17.85 -0.30
CA HIS A 122 -4.16 -16.99 -1.46
C HIS A 122 -2.74 -16.47 -1.64
N VAL A 123 -1.79 -17.39 -1.79
CA VAL A 123 -0.35 -17.08 -1.84
C VAL A 123 -0.02 -15.99 -2.87
N TRP A 124 -0.61 -16.04 -4.07
CA TRP A 124 -0.29 -15.04 -5.10
C TRP A 124 -0.95 -13.69 -4.84
N ILE A 125 -2.14 -13.66 -4.25
CA ILE A 125 -2.78 -12.39 -3.85
C ILE A 125 -1.94 -11.75 -2.75
N ASP A 126 -1.52 -12.53 -1.75
CA ASP A 126 -0.66 -12.08 -0.66
C ASP A 126 0.65 -11.50 -1.18
N ILE A 127 1.37 -12.24 -2.03
CA ILE A 127 2.64 -11.77 -2.62
C ILE A 127 2.43 -10.46 -3.39
N ASN A 128 1.38 -10.38 -4.21
CA ASN A 128 1.15 -9.19 -5.04
C ASN A 128 0.72 -7.98 -4.21
N ARG A 129 -0.16 -8.13 -3.21
CA ARG A 129 -0.56 -7.02 -2.31
C ARG A 129 0.63 -6.52 -1.51
N TYR A 130 1.50 -7.42 -1.03
CA TYR A 130 2.68 -7.07 -0.25
C TYR A 130 3.64 -6.11 -0.96
N THR A 131 3.61 -6.09 -2.30
CA THR A 131 4.42 -5.17 -3.10
C THR A 131 4.07 -3.70 -2.85
N ILE A 132 2.84 -3.37 -2.47
CA ILE A 132 2.38 -1.98 -2.28
C ILE A 132 1.89 -1.68 -0.86
N THR A 133 1.88 -2.67 0.04
CA THR A 133 1.43 -2.52 1.43
C THR A 133 2.13 -1.36 2.15
N ASN A 134 3.40 -1.10 1.88
CA ASN A 134 4.13 0.01 2.51
C ASN A 134 3.48 1.39 2.21
N PHE A 135 2.87 1.57 1.03
CA PHE A 135 2.16 2.81 0.69
C PHE A 135 0.83 2.90 1.43
N PHE A 136 0.07 1.80 1.51
CA PHE A 136 -1.16 1.76 2.30
C PHE A 136 -0.90 2.08 3.77
N GLU A 137 0.10 1.45 4.38
CA GLU A 137 0.50 1.68 5.78
C GLU A 137 0.95 3.11 6.04
N ALA A 138 1.71 3.70 5.12
CA ALA A 138 2.16 5.08 5.23
C ALA A 138 0.97 6.06 5.15
N TYR A 139 0.12 5.91 4.13
CA TYR A 139 -1.07 6.76 4.00
C TYR A 139 -1.98 6.59 5.21
N TYR A 140 -2.18 5.36 5.70
CA TYR A 140 -2.96 5.09 6.91
C TYR A 140 -2.38 5.85 8.10
N SER A 141 -1.08 5.70 8.37
CA SER A 141 -0.41 6.33 9.52
C SER A 141 -0.54 7.85 9.51
N PHE A 142 -0.43 8.47 8.33
CA PHE A 142 -0.62 9.91 8.17
C PHE A 142 -2.05 10.33 8.48
N PHE A 143 -3.04 9.68 7.87
CA PHE A 143 -4.46 10.02 8.09
C PHE A 143 -4.90 9.72 9.53
N ASP A 144 -4.40 8.64 10.12
CA ASP A 144 -4.68 8.26 11.49
C ASP A 144 -4.08 9.29 12.47
N TYR A 145 -2.85 9.75 12.22
CA TYR A 145 -2.23 10.83 13.01
C TYR A 145 -3.05 12.12 12.97
N ILE A 146 -3.35 12.65 11.78
CA ILE A 146 -4.03 13.96 11.66
C ILE A 146 -5.46 13.90 12.22
N LEU A 147 -6.11 12.73 12.23
CA LEU A 147 -7.47 12.57 12.74
C LEU A 147 -7.54 12.34 14.25
N ASN A 148 -6.54 11.69 14.84
CA ASN A 148 -6.60 11.22 16.23
C ASN A 148 -5.56 11.85 17.16
N GLN A 149 -4.47 12.41 16.65
CA GLN A 149 -3.37 12.98 17.45
C GLN A 149 -3.27 14.50 17.32
N MET A 150 -3.50 15.01 16.11
CA MET A 150 -3.46 16.45 15.85
C MET A 150 -4.72 17.14 16.40
N SER A 151 -4.55 18.24 17.12
CA SER A 151 -5.71 18.98 17.62
C SER A 151 -6.42 19.71 16.46
N ASN A 152 -7.75 19.84 16.51
CA ASN A 152 -8.57 20.39 15.41
C ASN A 152 -8.11 21.75 14.83
N ASN A 153 -7.45 22.59 15.64
CA ASN A 153 -6.96 23.92 15.24
C ASN A 153 -5.42 24.02 15.31
N GLU A 154 -4.73 22.91 15.47
CA GLU A 154 -3.28 22.87 15.48
C GLU A 154 -2.76 23.25 14.10
N LYS A 155 -1.68 24.02 14.09
CA LYS A 155 -0.96 24.39 12.88
C LYS A 155 0.47 23.92 13.03
N LEU A 156 0.94 23.14 12.07
CA LEU A 156 2.29 22.59 12.09
C LEU A 156 3.03 22.97 10.82
N SER A 157 4.30 23.35 10.94
CA SER A 157 5.17 23.45 9.77
C SER A 157 5.31 22.08 9.10
N GLU A 158 5.69 22.04 7.81
CA GLU A 158 5.95 20.76 7.11
C GLU A 158 6.93 19.89 7.91
N LYS A 159 8.00 20.53 8.41
CA LYS A 159 9.07 19.84 9.13
C LYS A 159 8.55 19.20 10.41
N ASP A 160 7.72 19.92 11.16
CA ASP A 160 7.18 19.44 12.44
C ASP A 160 6.10 18.38 12.22
N LEU A 161 5.20 18.59 11.26
CA LEU A 161 4.18 17.61 10.88
C LEU A 161 4.82 16.28 10.45
N LEU A 162 5.79 16.31 9.53
CA LEU A 162 6.46 15.09 9.08
C LEU A 162 7.23 14.41 10.22
N LYS A 163 7.80 15.17 11.15
CA LYS A 163 8.50 14.63 12.31
C LYS A 163 7.53 13.91 13.26
N GLU A 164 6.39 14.50 13.55
CA GLU A 164 5.38 13.90 14.44
C GLU A 164 4.71 12.69 13.78
N VAL A 165 4.38 12.75 12.49
CA VAL A 165 3.87 11.58 11.75
C VAL A 165 4.90 10.44 11.72
N LEU A 166 6.18 10.73 11.48
CA LEU A 166 7.23 9.70 11.50
C LEU A 166 7.34 9.03 12.86
N LYS A 167 7.28 9.81 13.94
CA LYS A 167 7.29 9.29 15.31
C LYS A 167 6.06 8.42 15.58
N TYR A 168 4.88 8.90 15.20
CA TYR A 168 3.63 8.16 15.36
C TYR A 168 3.62 6.84 14.58
N ALA A 169 4.13 6.85 13.35
CA ALA A 169 4.26 5.63 12.54
C ALA A 169 5.22 4.61 13.16
N TRP A 170 6.29 5.06 13.81
CA TRP A 170 7.13 4.18 14.62
C TRP A 170 6.35 3.54 15.77
N ASP A 171 5.55 4.32 16.48
CA ASP A 171 4.70 3.79 17.56
C ASP A 171 3.71 2.73 17.02
N LEU A 172 3.05 3.00 15.87
CA LEU A 172 2.15 2.06 15.20
C LEU A 172 2.87 0.77 14.75
N PHE A 173 4.12 0.89 14.30
CA PHE A 173 4.95 -0.24 13.89
C PHE A 173 5.34 -1.11 15.09
N GLU A 174 5.73 -0.49 16.21
CA GLU A 174 6.07 -1.21 17.44
C GLU A 174 4.91 -2.05 17.98
N ILE A 175 3.68 -1.55 17.85
CA ILE A 175 2.46 -2.28 18.24
C ILE A 175 1.88 -3.17 17.13
N SER A 176 2.58 -3.31 16.00
CA SER A 176 2.18 -4.14 14.85
C SER A 176 0.86 -3.77 14.16
N ILE A 177 0.40 -2.50 14.29
CA ILE A 177 -0.70 -1.97 13.47
C ILE A 177 -0.23 -1.83 12.02
N ILE A 178 1.00 -1.34 11.81
CA ILE A 178 1.68 -1.42 10.53
C ILE A 178 2.86 -2.40 10.63
N GLN A 179 3.26 -3.02 9.52
CA GLN A 179 4.21 -4.14 9.52
C GLN A 179 5.46 -3.88 8.69
N LYS A 180 5.44 -2.92 7.76
CA LYS A 180 6.55 -2.60 6.87
C LYS A 180 7.33 -1.43 7.44
N PRO A 181 8.59 -1.60 7.90
CA PRO A 181 9.42 -0.45 8.25
C PRO A 181 9.61 0.51 7.05
N GLU A 182 9.45 -0.01 5.83
CA GLU A 182 9.50 0.75 4.58
C GLU A 182 8.34 1.77 4.43
N SER A 183 7.25 1.61 5.22
CA SER A 183 6.16 2.59 5.27
C SER A 183 6.55 3.87 6.03
N ILE A 184 7.56 3.79 6.91
CA ILE A 184 8.05 4.90 7.73
C ILE A 184 9.03 5.74 6.90
N SER A 185 8.55 6.33 5.83
CA SER A 185 9.33 7.07 4.85
C SER A 185 8.91 8.53 4.78
N LYS A 186 9.89 9.43 5.00
CA LYS A 186 9.66 10.87 4.89
C LYS A 186 9.15 11.28 3.51
N ASP A 187 9.62 10.62 2.46
CA ASP A 187 9.24 10.97 1.08
C ASP A 187 7.82 10.52 0.76
N ILE A 188 7.40 9.34 1.25
CA ILE A 188 6.00 8.90 1.14
C ILE A 188 5.09 9.86 1.91
N TYR A 189 5.46 10.26 3.14
CA TYR A 189 4.65 11.21 3.90
C TYR A 189 4.55 12.60 3.26
N ARG A 190 5.57 13.05 2.53
CA ARG A 190 5.48 14.27 1.73
C ARG A 190 4.49 14.13 0.58
N ASN A 191 4.49 12.98 -0.09
CA ASN A 191 3.52 12.68 -1.15
C ASN A 191 2.09 12.59 -0.60
N VAL A 192 1.90 12.02 0.60
CA VAL A 192 0.59 11.98 1.28
C VAL A 192 0.13 13.40 1.65
N LEU A 193 1.01 14.23 2.20
CA LEU A 193 0.69 15.63 2.50
C LEU A 193 0.30 16.39 1.22
N LYS A 194 1.04 16.20 0.13
CA LYS A 194 0.71 16.77 -1.18
C LYS A 194 -0.68 16.35 -1.64
N TYR A 195 -0.99 15.04 -1.58
CA TYR A 195 -2.31 14.52 -1.87
C TYR A 195 -3.40 15.16 -0.99
N ALA A 196 -3.14 15.27 0.32
CA ALA A 196 -4.09 15.85 1.26
C ALA A 196 -4.39 17.32 0.98
N ILE A 197 -3.41 18.10 0.51
CA ILE A 197 -3.61 19.50 0.11
C ILE A 197 -4.36 19.59 -1.22
N GLU A 198 -3.98 18.79 -2.22
CA GLU A 198 -4.60 18.77 -3.55
C GLU A 198 -6.10 18.39 -3.48
N ASN A 199 -6.49 17.60 -2.48
CA ASN A 199 -7.87 17.19 -2.22
C ASN A 199 -8.53 17.97 -1.07
N GLU A 200 -7.92 19.08 -0.65
CA GLU A 200 -8.43 19.98 0.38
C GLU A 200 -8.68 19.33 1.76
N LEU A 201 -8.13 18.15 2.02
CA LEU A 201 -8.19 17.47 3.32
C LEU A 201 -7.35 18.20 4.37
N MET A 202 -6.30 18.90 3.94
CA MET A 202 -5.52 19.81 4.76
C MET A 202 -5.40 21.17 4.06
N ILE A 203 -5.33 22.24 4.85
CA ILE A 203 -5.19 23.61 4.38
C ILE A 203 -3.78 24.08 4.70
N MET A 204 -3.13 24.71 3.73
CA MET A 204 -1.86 25.42 3.94
C MET A 204 -2.13 26.90 4.20
N SER A 205 -1.65 27.41 5.33
CA SER A 205 -1.71 28.84 5.71
C SER A 205 -0.35 29.25 6.24
N GLU A 206 0.28 30.27 5.67
CA GLU A 206 1.55 30.83 6.18
C GLU A 206 2.68 29.80 6.34
N LYS A 207 2.72 28.77 5.48
CA LYS A 207 3.65 27.61 5.52
C LYS A 207 3.40 26.62 6.67
N GLU A 208 2.27 26.75 7.34
CA GLU A 208 1.77 25.77 8.28
C GLU A 208 0.58 25.02 7.68
N TYR A 209 0.37 23.80 8.15
CA TYR A 209 -0.70 22.91 7.72
C TYR A 209 -1.64 22.65 8.88
N LEU A 210 -2.94 22.66 8.58
CA LEU A 210 -4.00 22.29 9.49
C LEU A 210 -5.00 21.35 8.82
N LEU A 211 -5.64 20.51 9.61
CA LEU A 211 -6.72 19.64 9.12
C LEU A 211 -7.91 20.49 8.66
N ASN A 212 -8.47 20.18 7.49
CA ASN A 212 -9.69 20.82 7.03
C ASN A 212 -10.92 20.16 7.67
N MET A 213 -11.51 20.82 8.65
CA MET A 213 -12.68 20.31 9.36
C MET A 213 -13.91 20.12 8.45
N HIS A 214 -14.01 20.84 7.32
CA HIS A 214 -15.10 20.63 6.35
C HIS A 214 -14.98 19.32 5.57
N LYS A 215 -13.78 18.73 5.53
CA LYS A 215 -13.46 17.49 4.83
C LYS A 215 -13.18 16.33 5.79
N LEU A 216 -13.54 16.49 7.06
CA LEU A 216 -13.25 15.51 8.12
C LEU A 216 -13.81 14.11 7.81
N GLU A 217 -15.04 14.02 7.32
CA GLU A 217 -15.66 12.73 7.00
C GLU A 217 -15.00 12.04 5.81
N GLU A 218 -14.53 12.82 4.84
CA GLU A 218 -13.76 12.29 3.69
C GLU A 218 -12.42 11.72 4.15
N ALA A 219 -11.70 12.44 5.01
CA ALA A 219 -10.46 11.94 5.61
C ALA A 219 -10.68 10.67 6.45
N LYS A 220 -11.76 10.59 7.23
CA LYS A 220 -12.13 9.38 7.99
C LYS A 220 -12.43 8.20 7.07
N LEU A 221 -13.13 8.43 5.95
CA LEU A 221 -13.44 7.39 4.97
C LEU A 221 -12.15 6.85 4.33
N ILE A 222 -11.23 7.74 3.93
CA ILE A 222 -9.91 7.36 3.40
C ILE A 222 -9.16 6.52 4.44
N ARG A 223 -9.07 6.98 5.69
CA ARG A 223 -8.42 6.23 6.78
C ARG A 223 -9.03 4.83 6.95
N LYS A 224 -10.36 4.72 6.98
CA LYS A 224 -11.06 3.43 7.12
C LYS A 224 -10.72 2.48 5.98
N LYS A 225 -10.78 2.95 4.75
CA LYS A 225 -10.48 2.17 3.55
C LYS A 225 -9.02 1.71 3.51
N LEU A 226 -8.09 2.58 3.91
CA LEU A 226 -6.67 2.22 4.07
C LEU A 226 -6.46 1.13 5.11
N PHE A 227 -7.18 1.18 6.24
CA PHE A 227 -7.13 0.16 7.28
C PHE A 227 -7.59 -1.22 6.77
N GLU A 228 -8.67 -1.26 5.97
CA GLU A 228 -9.17 -2.48 5.31
C GLU A 228 -8.08 -3.08 4.40
N TYR A 229 -7.41 -2.27 3.57
CA TYR A 229 -6.30 -2.74 2.72
C TYR A 229 -5.10 -3.33 3.49
N ILE A 230 -4.90 -2.95 4.75
CA ILE A 230 -3.80 -3.43 5.59
C ILE A 230 -4.19 -4.74 6.30
N HIS A 231 -5.42 -4.82 6.83
CA HIS A 231 -5.81 -5.84 7.80
C HIS A 231 -6.78 -6.92 7.30
N SER A 232 -7.31 -6.80 6.08
CA SER A 232 -8.05 -7.90 5.43
C SER A 232 -7.18 -9.09 5.05
#